data_AF-A0A7Z9IQY1-F1
#
_entry.id   AF-A0A7Z9IQY1-F1
#
_cell.length_a   1.000
_cell.length_b   1.000
_cell.length_c   1.000
_cell.angle_alpha   90.00
_cell.angle_beta   90.00
_cell.angle_gamma   90.00
#
_symmetry.space_group_name_H-M   'P 1'
#
loop_
_entity.id
_entity.type
_entity.pdbx_description
1 polymer ?
#
loop_
_entity_poly.entity_id
_entity_poly.type
_entity_poly.pdbx_seq_one_letter_code
_entity_poly.pdbx_strand_id
1 'polypeptide(L)'
;RELLELFSMGVGNYTEDDIKNASRAFTGWTFRQPLSLYPYGHHHADFEFIPEDHDYDEKVFLGHVGNFDGEDIIDIIVEQNAAAKFLSRHLYNFFVEDEVQVPSWETIEPKNPQAIEELTKAYMESKGDMRHILKTLFNSNFFKNSLILPKVKSPTELIVGVIKQTGEFNTPTPGIHEFAVTTLNGSAFEGPLAIMGQRLMNPPTVEGWHTGSEWIDSGTLSERIGFVEKQFADPTKPGVSQMVSRAGSLDDNPSELVDRCLDLLGAVNVRHETYQSLTDYAQELKELEDSAGVHNLIQMTASTVDYQFA
;
A
#
# COMPACT_ATOMS: atom_id res chain seq x y z
N ARG A 1 -7.65 -7.96 -22.96
CA ARG A 1 -6.19 -8.03 -22.68
C ARG A 1 -5.91 -7.72 -21.22
N GLU A 2 -6.23 -6.53 -20.73
CA GLU A 2 -5.98 -6.11 -19.34
C GLU A 2 -6.46 -7.11 -18.29
N LEU A 3 -7.64 -7.72 -18.47
CA LEU A 3 -8.12 -8.80 -17.60
C LEU A 3 -7.09 -9.90 -17.37
N LEU A 4 -6.47 -10.41 -18.44
CA LEU A 4 -5.48 -11.49 -18.38
C LEU A 4 -4.11 -10.98 -17.93
N GLU A 5 -3.74 -9.80 -18.42
CA GLU A 5 -2.40 -9.22 -18.27
C GLU A 5 -2.17 -8.56 -16.93
N LEU A 6 -3.05 -7.63 -16.54
CA LEU A 6 -2.86 -6.74 -15.40
C LEU A 6 -3.57 -7.22 -14.15
N PHE A 7 -4.67 -7.96 -14.29
CA PHE A 7 -5.56 -8.27 -13.17
C PHE A 7 -5.56 -9.72 -12.74
N SER A 8 -5.11 -10.67 -13.58
CA SER A 8 -5.24 -12.09 -13.24
C SER A 8 -3.98 -12.93 -13.40
N MET A 9 -3.31 -12.96 -14.56
CA MET A 9 -2.27 -13.97 -14.83
C MET A 9 -0.90 -13.39 -15.15
N GLY A 10 -0.80 -12.11 -15.53
CA GLY A 10 0.47 -11.54 -16.00
C GLY A 10 0.79 -11.90 -17.45
N VAL A 11 1.71 -11.13 -18.04
CA VAL A 11 2.21 -11.34 -19.41
C VAL A 11 2.83 -12.74 -19.56
N GLY A 12 2.67 -13.35 -20.73
CA GLY A 12 3.29 -14.63 -21.08
C GLY A 12 2.46 -15.88 -20.74
N ASN A 13 1.30 -15.72 -20.07
CA ASN A 13 0.43 -16.83 -19.64
C ASN A 13 -0.82 -17.01 -20.51
N TYR A 14 -0.92 -16.32 -21.64
CA TYR A 14 -2.03 -16.39 -22.59
C TYR A 14 -1.54 -16.10 -24.02
N THR A 15 -2.37 -16.44 -25.00
CA THR A 15 -2.14 -16.14 -26.41
C THR A 15 -3.02 -14.99 -26.90
N GLU A 16 -2.69 -14.42 -28.06
CA GLU A 16 -3.56 -13.42 -28.70
C GLU A 16 -4.94 -14.00 -29.07
N ASP A 17 -5.04 -15.31 -29.33
CA ASP A 17 -6.31 -15.97 -29.58
C ASP A 17 -7.15 -16.14 -28.31
N ASP A 18 -6.52 -16.32 -27.14
CA ASP A 18 -7.22 -16.28 -25.86
C ASP A 18 -7.83 -14.89 -25.60
N ILE A 19 -7.13 -13.81 -25.95
CA ILE A 19 -7.67 -12.45 -25.85
C ILE A 19 -8.92 -12.29 -26.72
N LYS A 20 -8.87 -12.77 -27.97
CA LYS A 20 -10.02 -12.68 -28.88
C LYS A 20 -11.20 -13.49 -28.36
N ASN A 21 -10.97 -14.72 -27.92
CA ASN A 21 -12.04 -15.59 -27.43
C ASN A 21 -12.64 -15.09 -26.11
N ALA A 22 -11.82 -14.56 -25.19
CA ALA A 22 -12.32 -13.86 -24.01
C ALA A 22 -13.18 -12.66 -24.41
N SER A 23 -12.73 -11.84 -25.38
CA SER A 23 -13.50 -10.68 -25.85
C SER A 23 -14.86 -11.10 -26.45
N ARG A 24 -14.91 -12.22 -27.18
CA ARG A 24 -16.16 -12.81 -27.69
C ARG A 24 -17.07 -13.25 -26.55
N ALA A 25 -16.53 -13.87 -25.50
CA ALA A 25 -17.31 -14.31 -24.34
C ALA A 25 -17.92 -13.15 -23.53
N PHE A 26 -17.28 -11.98 -23.52
CA PHE A 26 -17.83 -10.76 -22.91
C PHE A 26 -18.83 -9.99 -23.79
N THR A 27 -19.15 -10.45 -25.01
CA THR A 27 -20.23 -9.85 -25.80
C THR A 27 -21.57 -10.01 -25.08
N GLY A 28 -22.50 -9.06 -25.26
CA GLY A 28 -23.73 -8.98 -24.49
C GLY A 28 -23.59 -8.39 -23.09
N TRP A 29 -22.39 -8.35 -22.49
CA TRP A 29 -22.17 -7.68 -21.20
C TRP A 29 -22.14 -6.17 -21.40
N THR A 30 -23.07 -5.46 -20.78
CA THR A 30 -23.17 -4.01 -20.89
C THR A 30 -23.67 -3.40 -19.58
N PHE A 31 -23.90 -2.10 -19.58
CA PHE A 31 -24.57 -1.40 -18.49
C PHE A 31 -25.66 -0.50 -19.07
N ARG A 32 -26.74 -0.36 -18.31
CA ARG A 32 -27.78 0.60 -18.64
C ARG A 32 -27.23 2.00 -18.54
N GLN A 33 -27.36 2.77 -19.62
CA GLN A 33 -26.91 4.16 -19.65
C GLN A 33 -27.51 4.92 -18.45
N PRO A 34 -26.68 5.41 -17.51
CA PRO A 34 -27.18 6.14 -16.36
C PRO A 34 -27.81 7.46 -16.82
N LEU A 35 -28.74 7.98 -16.01
CA LEU A 35 -29.31 9.31 -16.24
C LEU A 35 -28.20 10.37 -16.32
N SER A 36 -28.47 11.46 -17.04
CA SER A 36 -27.51 12.54 -17.21
C SER A 36 -27.04 13.09 -15.85
N LEU A 37 -25.74 13.38 -15.76
CA LEU A 37 -25.13 14.05 -14.61
C LEU A 37 -25.87 15.32 -14.19
N TYR A 38 -26.48 16.02 -15.14
CA TYR A 38 -27.19 17.25 -14.88
C TYR A 38 -28.70 17.03 -14.82
N PRO A 39 -29.43 17.65 -13.86
CA PRO A 39 -28.93 18.46 -12.73
C PRO A 39 -28.66 17.64 -11.45
N TYR A 40 -28.91 16.33 -11.46
CA TYR A 40 -29.08 15.53 -10.23
C TYR A 40 -27.82 14.77 -9.76
N GLY A 41 -26.69 14.92 -10.44
CA GLY A 41 -25.43 14.28 -10.08
C GLY A 41 -25.26 12.88 -10.67
N HIS A 42 -24.36 12.09 -10.09
CA HIS A 42 -24.06 10.74 -10.58
C HIS A 42 -25.18 9.78 -10.22
N HIS A 43 -25.57 8.95 -11.18
CA HIS A 43 -26.50 7.85 -10.99
C HIS A 43 -25.75 6.52 -11.09
N HIS A 44 -26.25 5.50 -10.38
CA HIS A 44 -25.71 4.16 -10.47
C HIS A 44 -25.83 3.65 -11.92
N ALA A 45 -24.75 3.08 -12.43
CA ALA A 45 -24.79 2.27 -13.64
C ALA A 45 -25.24 0.87 -13.24
N ASP A 46 -26.34 0.40 -13.82
CA ASP A 46 -26.84 -0.95 -13.60
C ASP A 46 -26.23 -1.86 -14.66
N PHE A 47 -25.58 -2.94 -14.22
CA PHE A 47 -25.12 -3.99 -15.12
C PHE A 47 -26.32 -4.66 -15.80
N GLU A 48 -26.18 -4.98 -17.09
CA GLU A 48 -27.19 -5.66 -17.89
C GLU A 48 -26.51 -6.61 -18.87
N PHE A 49 -27.04 -7.83 -19.01
CA PHE A 49 -26.65 -8.76 -20.05
C PHE A 49 -27.72 -8.79 -21.13
N ILE A 50 -27.33 -8.51 -22.37
CA ILE A 50 -28.21 -8.55 -23.56
C ILE A 50 -27.90 -9.84 -24.33
N PRO A 51 -28.75 -10.87 -24.23
CA PRO A 51 -28.54 -12.15 -24.90
C PRO A 51 -28.37 -12.00 -26.42
N GLU A 52 -29.11 -11.10 -27.05
CA GLU A 52 -29.11 -10.91 -28.50
C GLU A 52 -27.78 -10.36 -29.04
N ASP A 53 -27.00 -9.69 -28.19
CA ASP A 53 -25.68 -9.14 -28.52
C ASP A 53 -24.54 -10.12 -28.20
N HIS A 54 -24.84 -11.28 -27.62
CA HIS A 54 -23.84 -12.28 -27.25
C HIS A 54 -23.53 -13.24 -28.42
N ASP A 55 -22.24 -13.48 -28.61
CA ASP A 55 -21.71 -14.47 -29.55
C ASP A 55 -21.81 -15.87 -28.92
N TYR A 56 -22.79 -16.66 -29.33
CA TYR A 56 -23.00 -18.04 -28.85
C TYR A 56 -22.20 -19.11 -29.62
N ASP A 57 -21.32 -18.73 -30.54
CA ASP A 57 -20.48 -19.69 -31.23
C ASP A 57 -19.45 -20.30 -30.26
N GLU A 58 -18.92 -21.46 -30.63
CA GLU A 58 -17.87 -22.15 -29.87
C GLU A 58 -16.60 -21.28 -29.76
N LYS A 59 -16.01 -21.29 -28.57
CA LYS A 59 -14.81 -20.54 -28.19
C LYS A 59 -13.77 -21.50 -27.64
N VAL A 60 -12.51 -21.20 -27.93
CA VAL A 60 -11.37 -21.90 -27.34
C VAL A 60 -10.63 -20.91 -26.46
N PHE A 61 -10.51 -21.22 -25.17
CA PHE A 61 -9.87 -20.33 -24.20
C PHE A 61 -9.05 -21.12 -23.19
N LEU A 62 -7.75 -20.85 -23.12
CA LEU A 62 -6.78 -21.50 -22.22
C LEU A 62 -6.84 -23.04 -22.27
N GLY A 63 -7.11 -23.60 -23.45
CA GLY A 63 -7.22 -25.05 -23.69
C GLY A 63 -8.61 -25.64 -23.45
N HIS A 64 -9.57 -24.85 -22.95
CA HIS A 64 -10.97 -25.24 -22.81
C HIS A 64 -11.74 -24.92 -24.09
N VAL A 65 -12.72 -25.75 -24.43
CA VAL A 65 -13.59 -25.57 -25.61
C VAL A 65 -15.04 -25.57 -25.16
N GLY A 66 -15.80 -24.56 -25.55
CA GLY A 66 -17.20 -24.45 -25.16
C GLY A 66 -17.86 -23.16 -25.63
N ASN A 67 -19.16 -23.04 -25.37
CA ASN A 67 -19.90 -21.81 -25.57
C ASN A 67 -19.82 -20.98 -24.30
N PHE A 68 -18.70 -20.28 -24.12
CA PHE A 68 -18.39 -19.54 -22.89
C PHE A 68 -18.99 -18.13 -22.89
N ASP A 69 -19.44 -17.69 -21.71
CA ASP A 69 -19.71 -16.30 -21.38
C ASP A 69 -18.61 -15.66 -20.51
N GLY A 70 -18.81 -14.42 -20.07
CA GLY A 70 -17.86 -13.70 -19.23
C GLY A 70 -17.61 -14.36 -17.87
N GLU A 71 -18.59 -15.02 -17.25
CA GLU A 71 -18.43 -15.72 -15.98
C GLU A 71 -17.56 -16.98 -16.18
N ASP A 72 -17.82 -17.75 -17.23
CA ASP A 72 -17.03 -18.93 -17.59
C ASP A 72 -15.54 -18.58 -17.79
N ILE A 73 -15.25 -17.44 -18.43
CA ILE A 73 -13.87 -16.97 -18.62
C ILE A 73 -13.20 -16.70 -17.27
N ILE A 74 -13.90 -16.08 -16.32
CA ILE A 74 -13.35 -15.82 -14.99
C ILE A 74 -13.09 -17.13 -14.24
N ASP A 75 -14.02 -18.07 -14.30
CA ASP A 75 -13.86 -19.38 -13.67
C ASP A 75 -12.63 -20.12 -14.22
N ILE A 76 -12.46 -20.17 -15.55
CA ILE A 76 -11.30 -20.79 -16.19
C ILE A 76 -9.98 -20.11 -15.78
N ILE A 77 -9.97 -18.78 -15.66
CA ILE A 77 -8.80 -18.01 -15.21
C ILE A 77 -8.41 -18.37 -13.77
N VAL A 78 -9.39 -18.41 -12.86
CA VAL A 78 -9.17 -18.70 -11.43
C VAL A 78 -8.63 -20.12 -11.21
N GLU A 79 -8.89 -21.05 -12.14
CA GLU A 79 -8.31 -22.39 -12.09
C GLU A 79 -6.83 -22.45 -12.53
N GLN A 80 -6.31 -21.39 -13.17
CA GLN A 80 -4.93 -21.39 -13.67
C GLN A 80 -3.90 -21.21 -12.55
N ASN A 81 -2.85 -22.02 -12.62
CA ASN A 81 -1.67 -21.85 -11.76
C ASN A 81 -1.00 -20.47 -11.95
N ALA A 82 -1.10 -19.89 -13.14
CA ALA A 82 -0.61 -18.53 -13.41
C ALA A 82 -1.36 -17.49 -12.54
N ALA A 83 -2.69 -17.62 -12.43
CA ALA A 83 -3.49 -16.72 -11.59
C ALA A 83 -3.17 -16.87 -10.11
N ALA A 84 -2.99 -18.11 -9.65
CA ALA A 84 -2.56 -18.42 -8.29
C ALA A 84 -1.21 -17.75 -7.94
N LYS A 85 -0.22 -17.86 -8.84
CA LYS A 85 1.11 -17.24 -8.67
C LYS A 85 1.04 -15.71 -8.69
N PHE A 86 0.28 -15.15 -9.63
CA PHE A 86 0.12 -13.71 -9.80
C PHE A 86 -0.46 -13.06 -8.53
N LEU A 87 -1.58 -13.59 -8.03
CA LEU A 87 -2.20 -13.14 -6.79
C LEU A 87 -1.27 -13.33 -5.58
N SER A 88 -0.59 -14.48 -5.49
CA SER A 88 0.36 -14.76 -4.41
C SER A 88 1.50 -13.73 -4.35
N ARG A 89 2.03 -13.33 -5.51
CA ARG A 89 3.08 -12.31 -5.60
C ARG A 89 2.56 -10.91 -5.25
N HIS A 90 1.33 -10.57 -5.61
CA HIS A 90 0.68 -9.34 -5.13
C HIS A 90 0.51 -9.30 -3.62
N LEU A 91 0.05 -10.40 -3.01
CA LEU A 91 -0.10 -10.49 -1.56
C LEU A 91 1.25 -10.41 -0.84
N TYR A 92 2.28 -11.06 -1.39
CA TYR A 92 3.65 -10.94 -0.87
C TYR A 92 4.17 -9.50 -0.95
N ASN A 93 4.02 -8.85 -2.12
CA ASN A 93 4.41 -7.45 -2.33
C ASN A 93 3.74 -6.52 -1.30
N PHE A 94 2.44 -6.74 -1.07
CA PHE A 94 1.67 -5.89 -0.17
C PHE A 94 2.01 -6.10 1.31
N PHE A 95 2.13 -7.35 1.78
CA PHE A 95 2.24 -7.64 3.21
C PHE A 95 3.65 -7.94 3.74
N VAL A 96 4.61 -8.27 2.87
CA VAL A 96 5.90 -8.85 3.31
C VAL A 96 7.06 -7.95 2.92
N GLU A 97 7.30 -7.75 1.64
CA GLU A 97 8.45 -7.00 1.13
C GLU A 97 8.11 -6.43 -0.24
N ASP A 98 8.56 -5.21 -0.52
CA ASP A 98 8.33 -4.60 -1.82
C ASP A 98 9.00 -5.40 -2.95
N GLU A 99 8.19 -5.78 -3.93
CA GLU A 99 8.60 -6.42 -5.18
C GLU A 99 8.90 -5.39 -6.27
N VAL A 100 9.51 -5.86 -7.37
CA VAL A 100 9.57 -5.07 -8.61
C VAL A 100 8.16 -4.85 -9.18
N GLN A 101 7.99 -3.87 -10.08
CA GLN A 101 6.67 -3.61 -10.67
C GLN A 101 6.14 -4.79 -11.49
N VAL A 102 4.80 -4.92 -11.53
CA VAL A 102 4.07 -6.01 -12.21
C VAL A 102 4.55 -6.26 -13.65
N PRO A 103 4.80 -5.24 -14.49
CA PRO A 103 5.27 -5.48 -15.86
C PRO A 103 6.61 -6.21 -15.95
N SER A 104 7.42 -6.18 -14.88
CA SER A 104 8.71 -6.88 -14.83
C SER A 104 8.59 -8.33 -14.34
N TRP A 105 7.42 -8.77 -13.89
CA TRP A 105 7.26 -10.11 -13.28
C TRP A 105 7.43 -11.26 -14.25
N GLU A 106 7.28 -11.02 -15.55
CA GLU A 106 7.56 -12.01 -16.60
C GLU A 106 9.05 -12.36 -16.69
N THR A 107 9.93 -11.38 -16.42
CA THR A 107 11.38 -11.52 -16.63
C THR A 107 12.18 -11.59 -15.33
N ILE A 108 11.61 -11.12 -14.23
CA ILE A 108 12.25 -11.06 -12.92
C ILE A 108 11.50 -11.99 -11.96
N GLU A 109 12.20 -13.03 -11.49
CA GLU A 109 11.73 -13.95 -10.46
C GLU A 109 11.38 -13.21 -9.16
N PRO A 110 10.40 -13.69 -8.37
CA PRO A 110 10.09 -13.11 -7.07
C PRO A 110 11.31 -13.17 -6.15
N LYS A 111 11.44 -12.18 -5.26
CA LYS A 111 12.53 -12.11 -4.28
C LYS A 111 12.55 -13.32 -3.36
N ASN A 112 11.38 -13.89 -3.07
CA ASN A 112 11.23 -15.12 -2.29
C ASN A 112 10.35 -16.15 -3.01
N PRO A 113 10.92 -16.97 -3.91
CA PRO A 113 10.17 -17.96 -4.67
C PRO A 113 9.46 -19.01 -3.78
N GLN A 114 10.06 -19.35 -2.63
CA GLN A 114 9.47 -20.32 -1.71
C GLN A 114 8.19 -19.79 -1.06
N ALA A 115 8.16 -18.50 -0.68
CA ALA A 115 6.96 -17.87 -0.14
C ALA A 115 5.84 -17.83 -1.18
N ILE A 116 6.16 -17.51 -2.44
CA ILE A 116 5.18 -17.50 -3.53
C ILE A 116 4.65 -18.91 -3.79
N GLU A 117 5.49 -19.93 -3.77
CA GLU A 117 5.08 -21.33 -3.94
C GLU A 117 4.16 -21.79 -2.80
N GLU A 118 4.47 -21.45 -1.54
CA GLU A 118 3.63 -21.78 -0.38
C GLU A 118 2.22 -21.16 -0.50
N LEU A 119 2.14 -19.88 -0.89
CA LEU A 119 0.87 -19.18 -1.11
C LEU A 119 0.12 -19.71 -2.34
N THR A 120 0.83 -20.03 -3.43
CA THR A 120 0.26 -20.61 -4.64
C THR A 120 -0.35 -21.98 -4.33
N LYS A 121 0.33 -22.80 -3.55
CA LYS A 121 -0.19 -24.09 -3.10
C LYS A 121 -1.45 -23.92 -2.26
N ALA A 122 -1.45 -22.99 -1.30
CA ALA A 122 -2.63 -22.68 -0.49
C ALA A 122 -3.81 -22.21 -1.35
N TYR A 123 -3.55 -21.40 -2.39
CA TYR A 123 -4.55 -21.00 -3.36
C TYR A 123 -5.16 -22.21 -4.08
N MET A 124 -4.32 -23.09 -4.65
CA MET A 124 -4.78 -24.24 -5.43
C MET A 124 -5.53 -25.26 -4.57
N GLU A 125 -5.06 -25.54 -3.36
CA GLU A 125 -5.70 -26.49 -2.43
C GLU A 125 -7.07 -25.98 -1.95
N SER A 126 -7.21 -24.67 -1.77
CA SER A 126 -8.44 -24.05 -1.30
C SER A 126 -9.37 -23.56 -2.41
N LYS A 127 -8.98 -23.74 -3.68
CA LYS A 127 -9.67 -23.19 -4.86
C LYS A 127 -9.93 -21.68 -4.74
N GLY A 128 -8.90 -20.94 -4.32
CA GLY A 128 -8.95 -19.49 -4.21
C GLY A 128 -9.67 -18.93 -2.98
N ASP A 129 -9.90 -19.70 -1.91
CA ASP A 129 -10.45 -19.12 -0.67
C ASP A 129 -9.43 -18.15 -0.03
N MET A 130 -9.70 -16.85 -0.20
CA MET A 130 -8.86 -15.78 0.32
C MET A 130 -8.62 -15.87 1.83
N ARG A 131 -9.57 -16.39 2.61
CA ARG A 131 -9.37 -16.57 4.06
C ARG A 131 -8.30 -17.62 4.33
N HIS A 132 -8.25 -18.68 3.53
CA HIS A 132 -7.22 -19.72 3.65
C HIS A 132 -5.85 -19.16 3.27
N ILE A 133 -5.76 -18.45 2.14
CA ILE A 133 -4.52 -17.86 1.64
C ILE A 133 -3.96 -16.85 2.63
N LEU A 134 -4.78 -15.90 3.11
CA LEU A 134 -4.36 -14.90 4.10
C LEU A 134 -3.99 -15.55 5.43
N LYS A 135 -4.68 -16.61 5.85
CA LYS A 135 -4.31 -17.37 7.04
C LYS A 135 -2.93 -18.02 6.87
N THR A 136 -2.62 -18.59 5.72
CA THR A 136 -1.29 -19.13 5.42
C THR A 136 -0.25 -18.02 5.46
N LEU A 137 -0.51 -16.89 4.78
CA LEU A 137 0.37 -15.72 4.77
C LEU A 137 0.70 -15.24 6.19
N PHE A 138 -0.31 -14.93 7.01
CA PHE A 138 -0.08 -14.34 8.32
C PHE A 138 0.51 -15.30 9.35
N ASN A 139 0.48 -16.62 9.10
CA ASN A 139 1.10 -17.61 9.98
C ASN A 139 2.48 -18.09 9.51
N SER A 140 2.90 -17.71 8.30
CA SER A 140 4.16 -18.16 7.71
C SER A 140 5.39 -17.57 8.42
N ASN A 141 6.54 -18.22 8.22
CA ASN A 141 7.80 -17.69 8.74
C ASN A 141 8.25 -16.44 7.97
N PHE A 142 8.00 -16.37 6.66
CA PHE A 142 8.38 -15.21 5.86
C PHE A 142 7.63 -13.95 6.29
N PHE A 143 6.36 -14.06 6.69
CA PHE A 143 5.61 -12.91 7.21
C PHE A 143 6.11 -12.49 8.61
N LYS A 144 6.40 -13.44 9.50
CA LYS A 144 6.96 -13.10 10.82
C LYS A 144 8.33 -12.41 10.73
N ASN A 145 9.09 -12.72 9.69
CA ASN A 145 10.38 -12.11 9.42
C ASN A 145 10.28 -10.82 8.57
N SER A 146 9.07 -10.37 8.21
CA SER A 146 8.91 -9.16 7.36
C SER A 146 9.33 -7.87 8.05
N LEU A 147 9.34 -7.83 9.39
CA LEU A 147 9.70 -6.65 10.19
C LEU A 147 11.11 -6.11 9.92
N ILE A 148 12.00 -6.93 9.37
CA ILE A 148 13.38 -6.54 9.04
C ILE A 148 13.59 -6.36 7.53
N LEU A 149 12.54 -6.55 6.73
CA LEU A 149 12.61 -6.43 5.27
C LEU A 149 12.30 -5.00 4.84
N PRO A 150 12.93 -4.52 3.75
CA PRO A 150 12.71 -3.16 3.27
C PRO A 150 11.28 -3.02 2.73
N LYS A 151 10.53 -2.08 3.30
CA LYS A 151 9.18 -1.74 2.83
C LYS A 151 8.88 -0.25 2.94
N VAL A 152 8.63 0.40 1.81
CA VAL A 152 8.28 1.81 1.79
C VAL A 152 6.77 1.98 2.00
N LYS A 153 6.38 2.67 3.07
CA LYS A 153 5.00 3.09 3.29
C LYS A 153 4.49 3.93 2.11
N SER A 154 3.33 3.58 1.57
CA SER A 154 2.59 4.48 0.69
C SER A 154 2.32 5.82 1.40
N PRO A 155 2.12 6.92 0.67
CA PRO A 155 1.79 8.21 1.29
C PRO A 155 0.60 8.15 2.25
N THR A 156 -0.41 7.32 1.94
CA THR A 156 -1.56 7.10 2.81
C THR A 156 -1.18 6.38 4.10
N GLU A 157 -0.39 5.31 4.02
CA GLU A 157 0.09 4.59 5.21
C GLU A 157 0.94 5.46 6.11
N LEU A 158 1.83 6.29 5.53
CA LEU A 158 2.64 7.24 6.29
C LEU A 158 1.74 8.25 7.01
N ILE A 159 0.85 8.93 6.28
CA ILE A 159 0.02 9.99 6.84
C ILE A 159 -0.93 9.44 7.91
N VAL A 160 -1.62 8.33 7.65
CA VAL A 160 -2.51 7.68 8.62
C VAL A 160 -1.73 7.17 9.83
N GLY A 161 -0.53 6.61 9.61
CA GLY A 161 0.36 6.16 10.67
C GLY A 161 0.75 7.28 11.63
N VAL A 162 1.21 8.41 11.07
CA VAL A 162 1.61 9.61 11.83
C VAL A 162 0.42 10.20 12.58
N ILE A 163 -0.73 10.38 11.92
CA ILE A 163 -1.96 10.90 12.54
C ILE A 163 -2.41 10.02 13.72
N LYS A 164 -2.33 8.69 13.55
CA LYS A 164 -2.65 7.74 14.62
C LYS A 164 -1.66 7.85 15.78
N GLN A 165 -0.39 8.04 15.47
CA GLN A 165 0.68 8.23 16.44
C GLN A 165 0.55 9.56 17.21
N THR A 166 0.16 10.65 16.55
CA THR A 166 -0.06 11.95 17.21
C THR A 166 -1.39 12.03 17.96
N GLY A 167 -2.36 11.21 17.59
CA GLY A 167 -3.62 11.01 18.33
C GLY A 167 -4.67 12.10 18.14
N GLU A 168 -4.52 12.95 17.11
CA GLU A 168 -5.38 14.12 16.87
C GLU A 168 -6.78 13.76 16.34
N PHE A 169 -6.90 12.64 15.63
CA PHE A 169 -8.11 12.23 14.91
C PHE A 169 -8.74 10.94 15.47
N ASN A 170 -8.65 10.72 16.79
CA ASN A 170 -9.27 9.58 17.48
C ASN A 170 -10.81 9.66 17.51
N THR A 171 -11.38 10.82 17.22
CA THR A 171 -12.82 11.05 17.04
C THR A 171 -13.03 11.80 15.72
N PRO A 172 -14.27 11.88 15.19
CA PRO A 172 -14.58 12.72 14.03
C PRO A 172 -14.23 14.20 14.33
N THR A 173 -13.04 14.62 13.89
CA THR A 173 -12.49 15.97 14.11
C THR A 173 -12.38 16.69 12.77
N PRO A 174 -12.80 17.97 12.67
CA PRO A 174 -12.60 18.77 11.46
C PRO A 174 -11.12 18.87 11.06
N GLY A 175 -10.86 19.08 9.77
CA GLY A 175 -9.49 19.29 9.25
C GLY A 175 -8.81 18.04 8.67
N ILE A 176 -9.34 16.83 8.88
CA ILE A 176 -8.71 15.60 8.32
C ILE A 176 -8.64 15.61 6.78
N HIS A 177 -9.59 16.28 6.13
CA HIS A 177 -9.63 16.43 4.68
C HIS A 177 -8.46 17.26 4.14
N GLU A 178 -7.83 18.12 4.97
CA GLU A 178 -6.71 18.99 4.57
C GLU A 178 -5.47 18.18 4.16
N PHE A 179 -5.35 16.93 4.62
CA PHE A 179 -4.29 16.02 4.20
C PHE A 179 -4.45 15.56 2.74
N ALA A 180 -5.68 15.52 2.24
CA ALA A 180 -6.00 15.17 0.85
C ALA A 180 -6.07 16.42 -0.04
N VAL A 181 -6.81 17.44 0.41
CA VAL A 181 -7.00 18.71 -0.31
C VAL A 181 -6.91 19.84 0.71
N THR A 182 -5.92 20.72 0.56
CA THR A 182 -5.76 21.91 1.39
C THR A 182 -6.30 23.15 0.68
N THR A 183 -6.30 24.30 1.37
CA THR A 183 -6.68 25.58 0.75
C THR A 183 -5.54 26.58 0.86
N LEU A 184 -5.15 27.15 -0.27
CA LEU A 184 -4.18 28.24 -0.34
C LEU A 184 -4.87 29.48 -0.92
N ASN A 185 -4.89 30.58 -0.16
CA ASN A 185 -5.55 31.84 -0.56
C ASN A 185 -7.04 31.67 -0.96
N GLY A 186 -7.76 30.78 -0.27
CA GLY A 186 -9.18 30.49 -0.54
C GLY A 186 -9.43 29.60 -1.77
N SER A 187 -8.39 29.10 -2.43
CA SER A 187 -8.48 28.15 -3.54
C SER A 187 -8.06 26.75 -3.10
N ALA A 188 -8.72 25.72 -3.60
CA ALA A 188 -8.36 24.33 -3.31
C ALA A 188 -6.98 24.02 -3.93
N PHE A 189 -6.13 23.36 -3.16
CA PHE A 189 -4.79 22.96 -3.53
C PHE A 189 -4.55 21.51 -3.10
N GLU A 190 -3.58 20.85 -3.73
CA GLU A 190 -3.22 19.47 -3.40
C GLU A 190 -2.70 19.39 -1.96
N GLY A 191 -3.25 18.49 -1.16
CA GLY A 191 -2.75 18.21 0.18
C GLY A 191 -1.49 17.34 0.15
N PRO A 192 -0.84 17.13 1.31
CA PRO A 192 0.35 16.27 1.44
C PRO A 192 0.23 14.89 0.78
N LEU A 193 -0.94 14.23 0.85
CA LEU A 193 -1.16 12.92 0.19
C LEU A 193 -0.90 12.98 -1.31
N ALA A 194 -1.44 14.00 -1.96
CA ALA A 194 -1.35 14.18 -3.40
C ALA A 194 0.03 14.69 -3.82
N ILE A 195 0.66 15.56 -3.03
CA ILE A 195 2.04 16.02 -3.25
C ILE A 195 3.02 14.85 -3.20
N MET A 196 2.82 13.90 -2.27
CA MET A 196 3.61 12.67 -2.17
C MET A 196 3.24 11.62 -3.22
N GLY A 197 2.30 11.91 -4.14
CA GLY A 197 1.98 11.07 -5.30
C GLY A 197 0.73 10.21 -5.18
N GLN A 198 -0.02 10.24 -4.07
CA GLN A 198 -1.19 9.38 -3.87
C GLN A 198 -2.47 10.17 -3.64
N ARG A 199 -3.21 10.43 -4.72
CA ARG A 199 -4.58 10.96 -4.64
C ARG A 199 -5.56 9.82 -4.36
N LEU A 200 -6.18 9.81 -3.19
CA LEU A 200 -7.19 8.81 -2.84
C LEU A 200 -8.30 8.76 -3.88
N MET A 201 -8.74 7.55 -4.23
CA MET A 201 -9.79 7.28 -5.23
C MET A 201 -9.45 7.74 -6.67
N ASN A 202 -8.22 8.17 -6.92
CA ASN A 202 -7.79 8.64 -8.24
C ASN A 202 -6.39 8.09 -8.58
N PRO A 203 -6.29 6.77 -8.84
CA PRO A 203 -5.03 6.16 -9.28
C PRO A 203 -4.58 6.73 -10.64
N PRO A 204 -3.27 6.77 -10.91
CA PRO A 204 -2.73 7.32 -12.15
C PRO A 204 -3.11 6.51 -13.39
N THR A 205 -3.25 5.19 -13.27
CA THR A 205 -3.61 4.27 -14.36
C THR A 205 -4.59 3.20 -13.85
N VAL A 206 -5.07 2.35 -14.77
CA VAL A 206 -5.90 1.18 -14.44
C VAL A 206 -5.16 0.14 -13.59
N GLU A 207 -3.82 0.18 -13.58
CA GLU A 207 -2.96 -0.69 -12.76
C GLU A 207 -2.97 -0.29 -11.28
N GLY A 208 -3.48 0.90 -10.96
CA GLY A 208 -3.49 1.44 -9.61
C GLY A 208 -2.26 2.29 -9.31
N TRP A 209 -1.78 2.24 -8.07
CA TRP A 209 -0.56 2.93 -7.65
C TRP A 209 0.61 1.96 -7.61
N HIS A 210 1.78 2.47 -7.95
CA HIS A 210 3.02 1.72 -7.81
C HIS A 210 3.39 1.54 -6.33
N THR A 211 4.27 0.59 -6.03
CA THR A 211 4.73 0.29 -4.67
C THR A 211 6.22 0.53 -4.49
N GLY A 212 6.66 0.57 -3.23
CA GLY A 212 8.07 0.61 -2.88
C GLY A 212 8.78 1.92 -3.21
N SER A 213 9.99 1.81 -3.76
CA SER A 213 10.90 2.94 -3.98
C SER A 213 10.35 4.02 -4.92
N GLU A 214 9.31 3.72 -5.71
CA GLU A 214 8.68 4.71 -6.58
C GLU A 214 7.92 5.81 -5.83
N TRP A 215 7.63 5.59 -4.54
CA TRP A 215 7.14 6.66 -3.67
C TRP A 215 8.21 7.67 -3.27
N ILE A 216 9.49 7.39 -3.56
CA ILE A 216 10.63 8.16 -3.08
C ILE A 216 11.40 8.77 -4.25
N ASP A 217 11.31 10.09 -4.36
CA ASP A 217 12.26 10.94 -5.06
C ASP A 217 12.75 12.05 -4.12
N SER A 218 13.65 12.93 -4.59
CA SER A 218 14.19 14.00 -3.75
C SER A 218 13.13 15.00 -3.26
N GLY A 219 12.06 15.20 -4.03
CA GLY A 219 10.94 16.06 -3.67
C GLY A 219 9.98 15.38 -2.70
N THR A 220 9.51 14.17 -3.02
CA THR A 220 8.58 13.43 -2.14
C THR A 220 9.21 13.07 -0.81
N LEU A 221 10.51 12.75 -0.76
CA LEU A 221 11.21 12.49 0.49
C LEU A 221 11.24 13.73 1.40
N SER A 222 11.51 14.90 0.84
CA SER A 222 11.50 16.17 1.57
C SER A 222 10.12 16.46 2.15
N GLU A 223 9.07 16.26 1.36
CA GLU A 223 7.68 16.46 1.80
C GLU A 223 7.25 15.46 2.88
N ARG A 224 7.68 14.20 2.77
CA ARG A 224 7.43 13.16 3.78
C ARG A 224 8.07 13.53 5.11
N ILE A 225 9.35 13.88 5.12
CA ILE A 225 10.07 14.30 6.32
C ILE A 225 9.43 15.55 6.92
N GLY A 226 9.18 16.58 6.11
CA GLY A 226 8.58 17.83 6.57
C GLY A 226 7.16 17.64 7.11
N PHE A 227 6.37 16.73 6.54
CA PHE A 227 5.07 16.36 7.08
C PHE A 227 5.20 15.73 8.46
N VAL A 228 6.06 14.71 8.61
CA VAL A 228 6.26 14.02 9.89
C VAL A 228 6.77 14.99 10.96
N GLU A 229 7.81 15.77 10.64
CA GLU A 229 8.38 16.79 11.53
C GLU A 229 7.29 17.75 12.02
N LYS A 230 6.47 18.27 11.10
CA LYS A 230 5.38 19.20 11.43
C LYS A 230 4.32 18.55 12.32
N GLN A 231 4.00 17.27 12.11
CA GLN A 231 3.02 16.59 12.95
C GLN A 231 3.54 16.35 14.36
N PHE A 232 4.82 16.03 14.52
CA PHE A 232 5.45 15.81 15.83
C PHE A 232 5.90 17.08 16.54
N ALA A 233 5.90 18.24 15.89
CA ALA A 233 6.39 19.50 16.46
C ALA A 233 5.59 20.04 17.66
N ASP A 234 4.31 19.67 17.80
CA ASP A 234 3.45 20.14 18.88
C ASP A 234 3.40 19.10 20.02
N PRO A 235 4.07 19.33 21.16
CA PRO A 235 4.10 18.40 22.29
C PRO A 235 2.76 18.28 23.01
N THR A 236 1.80 19.19 22.75
CA THR A 236 0.48 19.17 23.38
C THR A 236 -0.45 18.15 22.73
N LYS A 237 -0.09 17.63 21.56
CA LYS A 237 -0.83 16.57 20.89
C LYS A 237 -0.89 15.32 21.79
N PRO A 238 -2.06 14.67 21.96
CA PRO A 238 -2.23 13.62 22.94
C PRO A 238 -1.22 12.47 22.81
N GLY A 239 -0.96 12.03 21.58
CA GLY A 239 -0.02 10.95 21.30
C GLY A 239 1.43 11.35 21.55
N VAL A 240 1.82 12.56 21.15
CA VAL A 240 3.19 13.09 21.38
C VAL A 240 3.45 13.26 22.88
N SER A 241 2.51 13.88 23.61
CA SER A 241 2.59 14.02 25.07
C SER A 241 2.73 12.66 25.77
N GLN A 242 1.96 11.66 25.34
CA GLN A 242 2.08 10.29 25.86
C GLN A 242 3.44 9.67 25.56
N MET A 243 3.97 9.83 24.34
CA MET A 243 5.31 9.33 24.00
C MET A 243 6.39 9.98 24.86
N VAL A 244 6.37 11.31 24.99
CA VAL A 244 7.33 12.04 25.85
C VAL A 244 7.26 11.51 27.28
N SER A 245 6.05 11.31 27.84
CA SER A 245 5.89 10.79 29.21
C SER A 245 6.42 9.36 29.39
N ARG A 246 6.40 8.54 28.33
CA ARG A 246 6.83 7.12 28.36
C ARG A 246 8.30 6.94 27.99
N ALA A 247 8.88 7.87 27.24
CA ALA A 247 10.25 7.81 26.77
C ALA A 247 11.28 7.97 27.90
N GLY A 248 10.93 8.66 29.00
CA GLY A 248 11.80 8.82 30.17
C GLY A 248 12.41 10.21 30.27
N SER A 249 13.65 10.31 30.77
CA SER A 249 14.36 11.58 30.96
C SER A 249 15.66 11.62 30.15
N LEU A 250 16.15 12.83 29.85
CA LEU A 250 17.51 13.05 29.31
C LEU A 250 18.60 12.64 30.31
N ASP A 251 18.26 12.48 31.59
CA ASP A 251 19.18 11.98 32.61
C ASP A 251 19.54 10.50 32.41
N ASP A 252 18.71 9.75 31.69
CA ASP A 252 18.91 8.33 31.42
C ASP A 252 20.13 8.09 30.51
N ASN A 253 20.44 6.82 30.26
CA ASN A 253 21.45 6.45 29.28
C ASN A 253 20.97 6.85 27.86
N PRO A 254 21.75 7.60 27.07
CA PRO A 254 21.35 8.04 25.74
C PRO A 254 20.90 6.92 24.81
N SER A 255 21.60 5.78 24.80
CA SER A 255 21.26 4.64 23.94
C SER A 255 19.93 4.00 24.35
N GLU A 256 19.70 3.82 25.66
CA GLU A 256 18.42 3.30 26.16
C GLU A 256 17.26 4.26 25.89
N LEU A 257 17.51 5.58 25.92
CA LEU A 257 16.51 6.58 25.58
C LEU A 257 16.15 6.54 24.09
N VAL A 258 17.14 6.38 23.21
CA VAL A 258 16.94 6.20 21.76
C VAL A 258 16.14 4.92 21.49
N ASP A 259 16.49 3.80 22.13
CA ASP A 259 15.75 2.53 21.98
C ASP A 259 14.27 2.70 22.33
N ARG A 260 13.97 3.38 23.46
CA ARG A 260 12.58 3.66 23.86
C ARG A 260 11.85 4.57 22.87
N CYS A 261 12.53 5.56 22.29
CA CYS A 261 11.93 6.42 21.26
C CYS A 261 11.60 5.63 19.99
N LEU A 262 12.50 4.75 19.54
CA LEU A 262 12.28 3.85 18.40
C LEU A 262 11.11 2.89 18.63
N ASP A 263 11.01 2.34 19.84
CA ASP A 263 9.90 1.48 20.25
C ASP A 263 8.56 2.24 20.22
N LEU A 264 8.52 3.45 20.79
CA LEU A 264 7.31 4.29 20.86
C LEU A 264 6.82 4.73 19.48
N LEU A 265 7.72 4.91 18.52
CA LEU A 265 7.42 5.26 17.13
C LEU A 265 7.02 4.05 16.26
N GLY A 266 6.91 2.86 16.86
CA GLY A 266 6.43 1.65 16.20
C GLY A 266 7.50 0.59 15.98
N ALA A 267 8.46 0.45 16.90
CA ALA A 267 9.58 -0.49 16.79
C ALA A 267 10.39 -0.29 15.49
N VAL A 268 10.76 0.95 15.23
CA VAL A 268 11.46 1.35 14.01
C VAL A 268 12.89 0.81 14.02
N ASN A 269 13.23 0.03 13.01
CA ASN A 269 14.60 -0.43 12.79
C ASN A 269 15.37 0.63 12.01
N VAL A 270 16.46 1.13 12.59
CA VAL A 270 17.33 2.13 11.95
C VAL A 270 18.71 1.56 11.66
N ARG A 271 19.35 2.05 10.60
CA ARG A 271 20.75 1.74 10.29
C ARG A 271 21.68 2.18 11.43
N HIS A 272 22.83 1.52 11.53
CA HIS A 272 23.80 1.76 12.60
C HIS A 272 24.28 3.21 12.65
N GLU A 273 24.48 3.84 11.51
CA GLU A 273 24.91 5.24 11.41
C GLU A 273 23.82 6.21 11.92
N THR A 274 22.55 5.89 11.66
CA THR A 274 21.42 6.68 12.14
C THR A 274 21.24 6.50 13.65
N TYR A 275 21.41 5.27 14.14
CA TYR A 275 21.40 4.97 15.57
C TYR A 275 22.48 5.75 16.34
N GLN A 276 23.72 5.75 15.82
CA GLN A 276 24.83 6.50 16.40
C GLN A 276 24.51 7.99 16.42
N SER A 277 24.05 8.54 15.30
CA SER A 277 23.68 9.96 15.19
C SER A 277 22.58 10.38 16.18
N LEU A 278 21.56 9.53 16.39
CA LEU A 278 20.52 9.76 17.38
C LEU A 278 21.05 9.69 18.82
N THR A 279 21.98 8.78 19.08
CA THR A 279 22.62 8.62 20.40
C THR A 279 23.49 9.83 20.72
N ASP A 280 24.29 10.29 19.77
CA ASP A 280 25.11 11.50 19.90
C ASP A 280 24.23 12.73 20.13
N TYR A 281 23.13 12.85 19.37
CA TYR A 281 22.15 13.93 19.56
C TYR A 281 21.49 13.89 20.95
N ALA A 282 21.14 12.70 21.45
CA ALA A 282 20.61 12.55 22.81
C ALA A 282 21.62 12.97 23.88
N GLN A 283 22.91 12.69 23.66
CA GLN A 283 23.99 13.15 24.55
C GLN A 283 24.16 14.68 24.50
N GLU A 284 24.09 15.29 23.32
CA GLU A 284 24.11 16.76 23.17
C GLU A 284 22.93 17.43 23.88
N LEU A 285 21.72 16.87 23.73
CA LEU A 285 20.52 17.37 24.41
C LEU A 285 20.65 17.33 25.93
N LYS A 286 21.34 16.32 26.47
CA LYS A 286 21.60 16.21 27.92
C LYS A 286 22.52 17.32 28.43
N GLU A 287 23.45 17.78 27.60
CA GLU A 287 24.42 18.84 27.96
C GLU A 287 23.83 20.25 27.82
N LEU A 288 22.80 20.40 26.99
CA LEU A 288 22.05 21.62 26.81
C LEU A 288 20.91 21.67 27.86
N GLU A 289 21.12 22.36 28.99
CA GLU A 289 20.11 22.57 30.07
C GLU A 289 18.84 23.38 29.63
N ASP A 290 18.58 23.50 28.32
CA ASP A 290 17.52 24.32 27.75
C ASP A 290 16.24 23.52 27.47
N SER A 291 15.14 24.23 27.21
CA SER A 291 13.76 23.82 26.90
C SER A 291 13.56 22.71 25.84
N ALA A 292 14.63 22.21 25.23
CA ALA A 292 14.67 21.09 24.30
C ALA A 292 14.68 19.75 25.06
N GLY A 293 13.50 19.22 25.35
CA GLY A 293 13.35 17.93 26.04
C GLY A 293 13.41 16.71 25.11
N VAL A 294 13.14 15.53 25.69
CA VAL A 294 12.95 14.24 24.99
C VAL A 294 12.03 14.33 23.76
N HIS A 295 11.12 15.31 23.74
CA HIS A 295 10.34 15.68 22.57
C HIS A 295 11.16 15.87 21.28
N ASN A 296 12.27 16.60 21.34
CA ASN A 296 13.08 16.88 20.16
C ASN A 296 13.77 15.62 19.65
N LEU A 297 14.14 14.70 20.55
CA LEU A 297 14.64 13.38 20.16
C LEU A 297 13.56 12.58 19.42
N ILE A 298 12.32 12.54 19.94
CA ILE A 298 11.19 11.87 19.26
C ILE A 298 10.94 12.47 17.88
N GLN A 299 10.89 13.80 17.78
CA GLN A 299 10.70 14.50 16.50
C GLN A 299 11.83 14.20 15.51
N MET A 300 13.08 14.19 15.98
CA MET A 300 14.26 13.85 15.17
C MET A 300 14.21 12.39 14.70
N THR A 301 13.89 11.45 15.59
CA THR A 301 13.76 10.02 15.25
C THR A 301 12.68 9.80 14.19
N ALA A 302 11.52 10.47 14.31
CA ALA A 302 10.45 10.38 13.32
C ALA A 302 10.84 11.02 11.96
N SER A 303 11.79 11.95 11.96
CA SER A 303 12.28 12.64 10.75
C SER A 303 13.41 11.89 10.04
N THR A 304 13.87 10.75 10.58
CA THR A 304 14.91 9.94 9.95
C THR A 304 14.43 9.33 8.64
N VAL A 305 15.36 9.11 7.71
CA VAL A 305 15.09 8.36 6.48
C VAL A 305 14.54 6.99 6.83
N ASP A 306 15.14 6.30 7.79
CA ASP A 306 14.75 4.96 8.22
C ASP A 306 13.28 4.90 8.68
N TYR A 307 12.74 5.93 9.36
CA TYR A 307 11.31 6.02 9.67
C TYR A 307 10.42 6.08 8.42
N GLN A 308 10.87 6.73 7.35
CA GLN A 308 10.11 6.86 6.09
C GLN A 308 10.07 5.54 5.29
N PHE A 309 11.02 4.64 5.56
CA PHE A 309 11.26 3.35 4.90
C PHE A 309 10.96 2.12 5.81
N ALA A 310 10.48 2.37 7.03
CA ALA A 310 9.96 1.37 7.97
C ALA A 310 8.43 1.36 7.95
#